data_AF-A0A428RAZ1-F1
#
_entry.id   AF-A0A428RAZ1-F1
#
_cell.length_a   1.000
_cell.length_b   1.000
_cell.length_c   1.000
_cell.angle_alpha   90.00
_cell.angle_beta   90.00
_cell.angle_gamma   90.00
#
_symmetry.space_group_name_H-M   'P 1'
#
loop_
_entity.id
_entity.type
_entity.pdbx_description
1 polymer ?
#
loop_
_entity_poly.entity_id
_entity_poly.type
_entity_poly.pdbx_seq_one_letter_code
_entity_poly.pdbx_strand_id
1 'polypeptide(L)'
;MGNLHHCKNVIIDDDSRAWGLRPLKQSIGVFPQRTLTSASTRSIHLIRYILYAVLTALAASKLEIADLNISIGCSMENGNRISPFMLPTLLPSPITSLRQLHIVLDPTITNVDGRLPWGSGLVRFLRLFPELSQFSLDFEYRDEQNRFSGVAAMLHIPKLEVLVLSMIDCRGEELTDLILYHRRTIHEIRLNNINLTDGPKSWPSLVNGIRDHL
;
A
#
# COMPACT_ATOMS: atom_id res chain seq x y z
N MET A 1 17.38 11.07 -21.06
CA MET A 1 16.56 11.35 -19.85
C MET A 1 17.51 11.73 -18.72
N GLY A 2 17.88 13.01 -18.57
CA GLY A 2 19.06 13.39 -17.76
C GLY A 2 18.91 14.62 -16.87
N ASN A 3 17.70 14.97 -16.39
CA ASN A 3 17.49 16.21 -15.63
C ASN A 3 16.91 16.01 -14.22
N LEU A 4 16.84 14.78 -13.69
CA LEU A 4 16.22 14.47 -12.39
C LEU A 4 17.21 13.97 -11.33
N HIS A 5 18.48 14.40 -11.39
CA HIS A 5 19.55 13.92 -10.51
C HIS A 5 19.32 14.18 -9.00
N HIS A 6 18.39 15.07 -8.66
CA HIS A 6 18.02 15.39 -7.27
C HIS A 6 16.64 14.85 -6.87
N CYS A 7 15.98 14.08 -7.73
CA CYS A 7 14.69 13.47 -7.42
C CYS A 7 14.89 12.33 -6.41
N LYS A 8 14.38 12.51 -5.19
CA LYS A 8 14.40 11.51 -4.11
C LYS A 8 13.05 10.87 -3.84
N ASN A 9 11.98 11.51 -4.29
CA ASN A 9 10.61 11.13 -4.01
C ASN A 9 9.82 11.02 -5.31
N VAL A 10 9.08 9.93 -5.46
CA VAL A 10 8.12 9.71 -6.54
C VAL A 10 6.74 9.49 -5.94
N ILE A 11 5.79 10.31 -6.38
CA ILE A 11 4.39 10.22 -5.95
C ILE A 11 3.55 9.82 -7.15
N ILE A 12 2.74 8.77 -6.97
CA ILE A 12 1.76 8.28 -7.93
C ILE A 12 0.39 8.42 -7.29
N ASP A 13 -0.28 9.53 -7.58
CA ASP A 13 -1.60 9.87 -7.09
C ASP A 13 -2.50 10.39 -8.21
N ASP A 14 -3.71 10.78 -7.84
CA ASP A 14 -4.70 11.42 -8.68
C ASP A 14 -5.14 12.80 -8.15
N ASP A 15 -4.28 13.47 -7.36
CA ASP A 15 -4.58 14.77 -6.74
C ASP A 15 -4.46 15.96 -7.71
N SER A 16 -4.07 15.71 -8.96
CA SER A 16 -4.05 16.72 -10.03
C SER A 16 -5.47 17.02 -10.57
N ARG A 17 -6.31 17.63 -9.72
CA ARG A 17 -7.65 18.06 -10.12
C ARG A 17 -7.54 19.17 -11.17
N ALA A 18 -8.09 18.93 -12.36
CA ALA A 18 -8.22 19.98 -13.36
C ALA A 18 -9.06 21.16 -12.81
N TRP A 19 -8.61 22.39 -13.03
CA TRP A 19 -9.38 23.59 -12.72
C TRP A 19 -10.76 23.50 -13.42
N GLY A 20 -11.86 23.68 -12.66
CA GLY A 20 -13.23 23.60 -13.18
C GLY A 20 -14.06 22.38 -12.75
N LEU A 21 -13.46 21.36 -12.13
CA LEU A 21 -14.21 20.18 -11.64
C LEU A 21 -15.19 20.51 -10.51
N ARG A 22 -14.90 21.53 -9.67
CA ARG A 22 -15.79 21.95 -8.58
C ARG A 22 -17.08 22.62 -9.10
N PRO A 23 -17.02 23.64 -9.98
CA PRO A 23 -18.22 24.15 -10.66
C PRO A 23 -19.00 23.06 -11.39
N LEU A 24 -18.31 22.12 -12.05
CA LEU A 24 -18.96 21.03 -12.76
C LEU A 24 -19.72 20.09 -11.81
N LYS A 25 -19.14 19.72 -10.65
CA LYS A 25 -19.86 18.98 -9.58
C LYS A 25 -21.14 19.71 -9.14
N GLN A 26 -21.08 21.02 -8.95
CA GLN A 26 -22.26 21.80 -8.55
C GLN A 26 -23.38 21.71 -9.58
N SER A 27 -23.03 21.65 -10.88
CA SER A 27 -24.02 21.53 -11.95
C SER A 27 -24.59 20.12 -12.16
N ILE A 28 -23.81 19.06 -11.96
CA ILE A 28 -24.22 17.68 -12.26
C ILE A 28 -24.48 16.82 -11.02
N GLY A 29 -24.28 17.36 -9.82
CA GLY A 29 -24.46 16.67 -8.53
C GLY A 29 -23.35 15.68 -8.14
N VAL A 30 -22.50 15.27 -9.09
CA VAL A 30 -21.41 14.31 -8.89
C VAL A 30 -20.09 14.86 -9.43
N PHE A 31 -18.95 14.47 -8.85
CA PHE A 31 -17.66 14.76 -9.50
C PHE A 31 -17.56 13.91 -10.78
N PRO A 32 -17.24 14.51 -11.93
CA PRO A 32 -16.91 13.73 -13.12
C PRO A 32 -15.74 12.81 -12.80
N GLN A 33 -15.95 11.50 -12.97
CA GLN A 33 -14.91 10.51 -12.72
C GLN A 33 -13.90 10.53 -13.87
N ARG A 34 -12.63 10.79 -13.54
CA ARG A 34 -11.48 10.45 -14.39
C ARG A 34 -10.92 9.06 -14.09
N THR A 35 -11.54 8.35 -13.15
CA THR A 35 -10.91 7.22 -12.49
C THR A 35 -11.11 5.91 -13.22
N LEU A 36 -10.20 5.00 -12.90
CA LEU A 36 -10.31 3.57 -13.07
C LEU A 36 -11.73 3.11 -12.82
N THR A 37 -12.15 2.03 -13.47
CA THR A 37 -13.30 1.26 -13.02
C THR A 37 -12.88 -0.19 -12.87
N SER A 38 -13.10 -0.75 -11.69
CA SER A 38 -12.84 -2.16 -11.39
C SER A 38 -13.74 -3.11 -12.21
N ALA A 39 -14.84 -2.59 -12.77
CA ALA A 39 -15.69 -3.31 -13.71
C ALA A 39 -15.05 -3.51 -15.10
N SER A 40 -13.98 -2.77 -15.42
CA SER A 40 -13.26 -2.90 -16.69
C SER A 40 -11.86 -3.45 -16.47
N THR A 41 -11.61 -4.63 -17.05
CA THR A 41 -10.26 -5.23 -17.07
C THR A 41 -9.23 -4.29 -17.71
N ARG A 42 -9.63 -3.41 -18.64
CA ARG A 42 -8.72 -2.41 -19.24
C ARG A 42 -8.17 -1.43 -18.23
N SER A 43 -8.97 -1.00 -17.25
CA SER A 43 -8.52 -0.10 -16.18
C SER A 43 -7.44 -0.76 -15.32
N ILE A 44 -7.64 -2.03 -14.98
CA ILE A 44 -6.68 -2.84 -14.20
C ILE A 44 -5.36 -2.97 -14.96
N HIS A 45 -5.43 -3.29 -16.27
CA HIS A 45 -4.23 -3.38 -17.12
C HIS A 45 -3.52 -2.03 -17.25
N LEU A 46 -4.26 -0.93 -17.33
CA LEU A 46 -3.68 0.41 -17.41
C LEU A 46 -2.89 0.77 -16.16
N ILE A 47 -3.41 0.53 -14.95
CA ILE A 47 -2.65 0.77 -13.71
C ILE A 47 -1.43 -0.10 -13.64
N ARG A 48 -1.60 -1.39 -13.93
CA ARG A 48 -0.48 -2.32 -13.93
C ARG A 48 0.62 -1.86 -14.88
N TYR A 49 0.24 -1.38 -16.07
CA TYR A 49 1.16 -0.82 -17.06
C TYR A 49 1.83 0.47 -16.58
N ILE A 50 1.09 1.42 -16.01
CA ILE A 50 1.64 2.67 -15.48
C ILE A 50 2.65 2.38 -14.36
N LEU A 51 2.26 1.57 -13.37
CA LEU A 51 3.15 1.20 -12.26
C LEU A 51 4.37 0.44 -12.78
N TYR A 52 4.20 -0.51 -13.70
CA TYR A 52 5.30 -1.25 -14.30
C TYR A 52 6.26 -0.33 -15.06
N ALA A 53 5.75 0.61 -15.86
CA ALA A 53 6.56 1.54 -16.62
C ALA A 53 7.36 2.48 -15.70
N VAL A 54 6.71 3.07 -14.69
CA VAL A 54 7.39 3.94 -13.71
C VAL A 54 8.48 3.17 -12.98
N LEU A 55 8.17 1.99 -12.43
CA LEU A 55 9.15 1.21 -11.67
C LEU A 55 10.26 0.63 -12.53
N THR A 56 9.98 0.24 -13.77
CA THR A 56 11.02 -0.15 -14.73
C THR A 56 11.95 1.04 -15.02
N ALA A 57 11.39 2.23 -15.18
CA ALA A 57 12.19 3.44 -15.31
C ALA A 57 13.02 3.69 -14.05
N LEU A 58 12.46 3.51 -12.84
CA LEU A 58 13.21 3.65 -11.58
C LEU A 58 14.37 2.66 -11.52
N ALA A 59 14.10 1.38 -11.79
CA ALA A 59 15.06 0.29 -11.74
C ALA A 59 16.18 0.43 -12.79
N ALA A 60 15.87 0.98 -13.96
CA ALA A 60 16.84 1.26 -15.02
C ALA A 60 17.58 2.60 -14.80
N SER A 61 16.98 3.52 -14.05
CA SER A 61 17.59 4.79 -13.73
C SER A 61 18.64 4.62 -12.63
N LYS A 62 19.75 5.34 -12.72
CA LYS A 62 20.73 5.44 -11.63
C LYS A 62 20.29 6.48 -10.58
N LEU A 63 18.99 6.69 -10.42
CA LEU A 63 18.46 7.69 -9.50
C LEU A 63 18.38 7.09 -8.10
N GLU A 64 18.80 7.88 -7.10
CA GLU A 64 18.71 7.52 -5.69
C GLU A 64 17.34 7.88 -5.13
N ILE A 65 16.28 7.35 -5.75
CA ILE A 65 14.92 7.55 -5.25
C ILE A 65 14.76 6.71 -3.99
N ALA A 66 14.59 7.40 -2.87
CA ALA A 66 14.45 6.82 -1.55
C ALA A 66 12.97 6.56 -1.20
N ASP A 67 12.06 7.38 -1.73
CA ASP A 67 10.67 7.43 -1.29
C ASP A 67 9.71 7.20 -2.47
N LEU A 68 8.76 6.28 -2.29
CA LEU A 68 7.66 6.03 -3.22
C LEU A 68 6.33 6.09 -2.49
N ASN A 69 5.43 6.94 -2.98
CA ASN A 69 4.05 7.01 -2.51
C ASN A 69 3.09 6.58 -3.63
N ILE A 70 2.23 5.62 -3.33
CA ILE A 70 1.16 5.16 -4.22
C ILE A 70 -0.18 5.31 -3.50
N SER A 71 -0.95 6.33 -3.88
CA SER A 71 -2.27 6.62 -3.29
C SER A 71 -3.33 6.90 -4.36
N ILE A 72 -3.28 6.11 -5.44
CA ILE A 72 -4.18 6.25 -6.60
C ILE A 72 -5.63 6.01 -6.17
N GLY A 73 -6.51 6.99 -6.42
CA GLY A 73 -7.95 6.89 -6.17
C GLY A 73 -8.37 7.54 -4.85
N CYS A 74 -7.43 7.82 -3.94
CA CYS A 74 -7.71 8.28 -2.58
C CYS A 74 -8.15 9.75 -2.53
N SER A 75 -7.64 10.58 -3.45
CA SER A 75 -7.96 12.02 -3.47
C SER A 75 -9.34 12.32 -4.08
N MET A 76 -10.09 11.29 -4.53
CA MET A 76 -11.40 11.43 -5.15
C MET A 76 -12.51 10.70 -4.40
N GLU A 77 -13.53 11.45 -3.99
CA GLU A 77 -14.73 10.97 -3.27
C GLU A 77 -15.36 9.73 -3.93
N ASN A 78 -15.39 9.69 -5.27
CA ASN A 78 -15.91 8.57 -6.08
C ASN A 78 -14.84 7.87 -6.93
N GLY A 79 -13.56 7.93 -6.53
CA GLY A 79 -12.48 7.26 -7.25
C GLY A 79 -12.55 5.73 -7.15
N ASN A 80 -12.00 5.00 -8.12
CA ASN A 80 -11.68 3.59 -7.85
C ASN A 80 -10.22 3.52 -7.42
N ARG A 81 -10.00 2.85 -6.31
CA ARG A 81 -8.69 2.70 -5.68
C ARG A 81 -8.03 1.43 -6.21
N ILE A 82 -6.72 1.31 -6.00
CA ILE A 82 -5.98 0.14 -6.45
C ILE A 82 -6.06 -0.99 -5.44
N SER A 83 -5.90 -2.22 -5.91
CA SER A 83 -5.80 -3.42 -5.08
C SER A 83 -4.46 -4.12 -5.33
N PRO A 84 -4.07 -5.08 -4.47
CA PRO A 84 -2.83 -5.84 -4.65
C PRO A 84 -2.66 -6.47 -6.04
N PHE A 85 -3.76 -6.81 -6.73
CA PHE A 85 -3.73 -7.45 -8.05
C PHE A 85 -3.31 -6.51 -9.18
N MET A 86 -3.37 -5.20 -8.95
CA MET A 86 -2.95 -4.19 -9.91
C MET A 86 -1.45 -3.89 -9.82
N LEU A 87 -0.78 -4.40 -8.77
CA LEU A 87 0.64 -4.17 -8.54
C LEU A 87 1.50 -5.04 -9.48
N PRO A 88 2.58 -4.48 -10.03
CA PRO A 88 3.54 -5.27 -10.80
C PRO A 88 4.32 -6.21 -9.88
N THR A 89 4.43 -7.48 -10.24
CA THR A 89 5.08 -8.49 -9.38
C THR A 89 6.46 -8.91 -9.87
N LEU A 90 6.92 -8.31 -10.97
CA LEU A 90 8.19 -8.63 -11.60
C LEU A 90 8.72 -7.37 -12.29
N LEU A 91 10.02 -7.14 -12.14
CA LEU A 91 10.79 -6.13 -12.87
C LEU A 91 12.05 -6.78 -13.45
N PRO A 92 12.68 -6.17 -14.47
CA PRO A 92 13.95 -6.64 -15.02
C PRO A 92 15.10 -6.64 -13.99
N SER A 93 15.08 -5.69 -13.06
CA SER A 93 16.04 -5.53 -11.98
C SER A 93 15.36 -5.04 -10.69
N PRO A 94 15.87 -5.38 -9.50
CA PRO A 94 15.37 -4.86 -8.24
C PRO A 94 15.72 -3.36 -8.08
N ILE A 95 14.90 -2.63 -7.33
CA ILE A 95 15.11 -1.21 -7.02
C ILE A 95 15.79 -1.13 -5.64
N THR A 96 17.11 -0.98 -5.65
CA THR A 96 17.93 -0.98 -4.43
C THR A 96 18.06 0.39 -3.77
N SER A 97 17.59 1.47 -4.40
CA SER A 97 17.63 2.82 -3.82
C SER A 97 16.48 3.10 -2.87
N LEU A 98 15.37 2.39 -3.01
CA LEU A 98 14.14 2.65 -2.27
C LEU A 98 14.30 2.26 -0.79
N ARG A 99 13.89 3.14 0.11
CA ARG A 99 13.92 2.96 1.57
C ARG A 99 12.53 3.09 2.18
N GLN A 100 11.67 3.94 1.60
CA GLN A 100 10.34 4.21 2.11
C GLN A 100 9.28 3.91 1.05
N LEU A 101 8.26 3.16 1.44
CA LEU A 101 7.08 2.90 0.63
C LEU A 101 5.83 3.23 1.43
N HIS A 102 5.02 4.12 0.88
CA HIS A 102 3.64 4.33 1.31
C HIS A 102 2.69 3.82 0.23
N ILE A 103 1.73 2.98 0.62
CA ILE A 103 0.71 2.47 -0.29
C ILE A 103 -0.67 2.48 0.36
N VAL A 104 -1.66 2.98 -0.38
CA VAL A 104 -3.07 2.90 -0.01
C VAL A 104 -3.76 1.88 -0.91
N LEU A 105 -4.51 0.95 -0.31
CA LEU A 105 -5.19 -0.12 -1.00
C LEU A 105 -6.70 -0.16 -0.69
N ASP A 106 -7.47 -0.69 -1.63
CA ASP A 106 -8.89 -0.98 -1.46
C ASP A 106 -9.12 -2.42 -1.00
N PRO A 107 -9.48 -2.66 0.27
CA PRO A 107 -9.72 -4.02 0.77
C PRO A 107 -11.00 -4.66 0.20
N THR A 108 -11.90 -3.87 -0.41
CA THR A 108 -13.19 -4.33 -0.93
C THR A 108 -13.07 -5.01 -2.30
N ILE A 109 -12.00 -4.70 -3.05
CA ILE A 109 -11.77 -5.26 -4.39
C ILE A 109 -11.31 -6.72 -4.28
N THR A 110 -12.12 -7.63 -4.81
CA THR A 110 -11.86 -9.07 -4.77
C THR A 110 -10.98 -9.54 -5.93
N ASN A 111 -10.33 -10.68 -5.73
CA ASN A 111 -9.56 -11.33 -6.78
C ASN A 111 -10.50 -11.89 -7.84
N VAL A 112 -10.35 -11.47 -9.10
CA VAL A 112 -11.09 -12.05 -10.22
C VAL A 112 -10.76 -13.53 -10.40
N ASP A 113 -9.52 -13.94 -10.09
CA ASP A 113 -9.04 -15.32 -10.28
C ASP A 113 -9.27 -16.24 -9.07
N GLY A 114 -9.62 -15.70 -7.88
CA GLY A 114 -9.97 -16.45 -6.65
C GLY A 114 -8.89 -17.39 -6.05
N ARG A 115 -7.85 -17.75 -6.81
CA ARG A 115 -6.87 -18.81 -6.45
C ARG A 115 -5.77 -18.36 -5.50
N LEU A 116 -5.49 -17.06 -5.44
CA LEU A 116 -4.42 -16.51 -4.62
C LEU A 116 -4.99 -15.70 -3.46
N PRO A 117 -4.35 -15.74 -2.27
CA PRO A 117 -4.69 -14.85 -1.17
C PRO A 117 -4.65 -13.40 -1.61
N TRP A 118 -5.55 -12.58 -1.05
CA TRP A 118 -5.74 -11.19 -1.48
C TRP A 118 -4.43 -10.38 -1.46
N GLY A 119 -3.65 -10.51 -0.39
CA GLY A 119 -2.37 -9.80 -0.22
C GLY A 119 -1.20 -10.30 -1.07
N SER A 120 -1.36 -11.38 -1.83
CA SER A 120 -0.23 -12.03 -2.53
C SER A 120 0.47 -11.12 -3.55
N GLY A 121 -0.29 -10.24 -4.22
CA GLY A 121 0.25 -9.23 -5.14
C GLY A 121 1.15 -8.22 -4.42
N LEU A 122 0.72 -7.74 -3.24
CA LEU A 122 1.48 -6.81 -2.40
C LEU A 122 2.78 -7.45 -1.91
N VAL A 123 2.72 -8.68 -1.39
CA VAL A 123 3.91 -9.39 -0.91
C VAL A 123 4.94 -9.57 -2.02
N ARG A 124 4.48 -9.91 -3.24
CA ARG A 124 5.38 -10.01 -4.40
C ARG A 124 5.92 -8.65 -4.85
N PHE A 125 5.09 -7.61 -4.78
CA PHE A 125 5.49 -6.24 -5.07
C PHE A 125 6.60 -5.75 -4.13
N LEU A 126 6.51 -6.04 -2.83
CA LEU A 126 7.51 -5.63 -1.84
C LEU A 126 8.89 -6.25 -2.09
N ARG A 127 8.95 -7.44 -2.71
CA ARG A 127 10.23 -8.10 -3.08
C ARG A 127 11.02 -7.32 -4.12
N LEU A 128 10.41 -6.36 -4.80
CA LEU A 128 11.09 -5.48 -5.75
C LEU A 128 12.01 -4.47 -5.05
N PHE A 129 11.87 -4.29 -3.73
CA PHE A 129 12.57 -3.28 -2.93
C PHE A 129 13.38 -3.94 -1.80
N PRO A 130 14.53 -4.56 -2.09
CA PRO A 130 15.30 -5.33 -1.10
C PRO A 130 15.86 -4.48 0.05
N GLU A 131 15.96 -3.17 -0.14
CA GLU A 131 16.49 -2.23 0.84
C GLU A 131 15.39 -1.44 1.58
N LEU A 132 14.11 -1.82 1.40
CA LEU A 132 12.99 -1.17 2.05
C LEU A 132 13.10 -1.30 3.58
N SER A 133 13.12 -0.17 4.28
CA SER A 133 13.17 -0.12 5.75
C SER A 133 11.96 0.57 6.38
N GLN A 134 11.20 1.37 5.63
CA GLN A 134 9.99 2.00 6.13
C GLN A 134 8.81 1.61 5.24
N PHE A 135 7.79 1.00 5.83
CA PHE A 135 6.62 0.55 5.12
C PHE A 135 5.35 1.08 5.77
N SER A 136 4.54 1.76 4.98
CA SER A 136 3.22 2.24 5.36
C SER A 136 2.15 1.59 4.49
N LEU A 137 1.21 0.91 5.14
CA LEU A 137 0.04 0.32 4.51
C LEU A 137 -1.23 0.94 5.10
N ASP A 138 -1.97 1.63 4.24
CA ASP A 138 -3.28 2.18 4.56
C ASP A 138 -4.35 1.46 3.75
N PHE A 139 -5.49 1.23 4.38
CA PHE A 139 -6.71 0.90 3.66
C PHE A 139 -7.62 2.11 3.54
N GLU A 140 -8.16 2.33 2.34
CA GLU A 140 -9.09 3.44 2.11
C GLU A 140 -10.39 3.26 2.92
N TYR A 141 -10.87 2.02 2.96
CA TYR A 141 -12.06 1.60 3.69
C TYR A 141 -11.67 0.66 4.82
N ARG A 142 -12.50 0.58 5.85
CA ARG A 142 -12.29 -0.37 6.94
C ARG A 142 -12.26 -1.80 6.40
N ASP A 143 -11.31 -2.60 6.85
CA ASP A 143 -11.13 -4.00 6.41
C ASP A 143 -12.16 -4.96 7.01
N GLU A 144 -13.41 -4.84 6.59
CA GLU A 144 -14.49 -5.72 7.05
C GLU A 144 -14.34 -7.18 6.56
N GLN A 145 -13.43 -7.43 5.62
CA GLN A 145 -13.24 -8.74 4.97
C GLN A 145 -12.00 -9.49 5.49
N ASN A 146 -11.36 -9.00 6.55
CA ASN A 146 -10.16 -9.57 7.15
C ASN A 146 -9.04 -9.83 6.13
N ARG A 147 -8.85 -8.89 5.19
CA ARG A 147 -7.80 -8.96 4.15
C ARG A 147 -6.41 -8.84 4.75
N PHE A 148 -6.27 -8.04 5.79
CA PHE A 148 -5.01 -7.81 6.48
C PHE A 148 -4.45 -9.08 7.10
N SER A 149 -5.27 -9.94 7.70
CA SER A 149 -4.82 -11.21 8.29
C SER A 149 -3.96 -12.03 7.31
N GLY A 150 -4.44 -12.16 6.06
CA GLY A 150 -3.70 -12.84 5.01
C GLY A 150 -2.42 -12.10 4.59
N VAL A 151 -2.43 -10.76 4.59
CA VAL A 151 -1.22 -9.95 4.33
C VAL A 151 -0.20 -10.16 5.45
N ALA A 152 -0.60 -9.99 6.71
CA ALA A 152 0.24 -10.06 7.90
C ALA A 152 0.97 -11.41 7.98
N ALA A 153 0.26 -12.52 7.72
CA ALA A 153 0.84 -13.87 7.74
C ALA A 153 1.94 -14.11 6.68
N MET A 154 1.97 -13.31 5.60
CA MET A 154 2.91 -13.45 4.50
C MET A 154 3.93 -12.31 4.41
N LEU A 155 3.74 -11.23 5.17
CA LEU A 155 4.51 -10.01 5.05
C LEU A 155 5.91 -10.23 5.64
N HIS A 156 6.92 -10.18 4.77
CA HIS A 156 8.32 -10.23 5.17
C HIS A 156 9.09 -9.11 4.46
N ILE A 157 9.62 -8.18 5.25
CA ILE A 157 10.47 -7.08 4.79
C ILE A 157 11.78 -7.18 5.60
N PRO A 158 12.88 -7.68 5.00
CA PRO A 158 14.09 -8.06 5.74
C PRO A 158 14.75 -6.95 6.56
N LYS A 159 14.58 -5.69 6.16
CA LYS A 159 15.20 -4.51 6.77
C LYS A 159 14.18 -3.57 7.41
N LEU A 160 12.99 -4.08 7.75
CA LEU A 160 11.90 -3.26 8.26
C LEU A 160 12.25 -2.64 9.61
N GLU A 161 12.40 -1.31 9.62
CA GLU A 161 12.67 -0.48 10.79
C GLU A 161 11.41 0.25 11.26
N VAL A 162 10.59 0.73 10.33
CA VAL A 162 9.36 1.48 10.62
C VAL A 162 8.17 0.81 9.95
N LEU A 163 7.17 0.43 10.74
CA LEU A 163 5.90 -0.08 10.25
C LEU A 163 4.78 0.90 10.60
N VAL A 164 4.07 1.36 9.59
CA VAL A 164 2.88 2.21 9.74
C VAL A 164 1.69 1.48 9.15
N LEU A 165 0.62 1.36 9.94
CA LEU A 165 -0.61 0.71 9.56
C LEU A 165 -1.78 1.65 9.81
N SER A 166 -2.69 1.80 8.84
CA SER A 166 -3.93 2.54 9.05
C SER A 166 -5.19 1.90 8.50
N MET A 167 -6.32 2.14 9.18
CA MET A 167 -7.67 1.74 8.78
C MET A 167 -7.87 0.21 8.68
N ILE A 168 -7.18 -0.53 9.55
CA ILE A 168 -7.15 -2.00 9.53
C ILE A 168 -7.94 -2.57 10.71
N ASP A 169 -8.75 -3.57 10.40
CA ASP A 169 -9.41 -4.44 11.37
C ASP A 169 -8.65 -5.78 11.37
N CYS A 170 -8.19 -6.21 12.53
CA CYS A 170 -7.42 -7.45 12.66
C CYS A 170 -7.52 -8.03 14.06
N ARG A 171 -7.02 -9.25 14.24
CA ARG A 171 -6.83 -9.83 15.57
C ARG A 171 -5.57 -9.28 16.23
N GLY A 172 -5.57 -9.23 17.56
CA GLY A 172 -4.40 -8.86 18.34
C GLY A 172 -3.24 -9.84 18.12
N GLU A 173 -3.54 -11.13 18.00
CA GLU A 173 -2.53 -12.17 17.71
C GLU A 173 -1.88 -11.95 16.35
N GLU A 174 -2.66 -11.67 15.30
CA GLU A 174 -2.14 -11.44 13.94
C GLU A 174 -1.17 -10.26 13.88
N LEU A 175 -1.50 -9.16 14.56
CA LEU A 175 -0.63 -7.99 14.63
C LEU A 175 0.62 -8.26 15.50
N THR A 176 0.45 -8.98 16.61
CA THR A 176 1.56 -9.39 17.48
C THR A 176 2.56 -10.26 16.71
N ASP A 177 2.08 -11.28 16.01
CA ASP A 177 2.91 -12.19 15.22
C ASP A 177 3.71 -11.43 14.14
N LEU A 178 3.06 -10.50 13.42
CA LEU A 178 3.72 -9.67 12.42
C LEU A 178 4.86 -8.84 13.02
N ILE A 179 4.64 -8.23 14.18
CA ILE A 179 5.62 -7.38 14.87
C ILE A 179 6.78 -8.25 15.38
N LEU A 180 6.48 -9.35 16.06
CA LEU A 180 7.48 -10.25 16.63
C LEU A 180 8.30 -10.98 15.56
N TYR A 181 7.74 -11.16 14.37
CA TYR A 181 8.45 -11.67 13.20
C TYR A 181 9.55 -10.70 12.73
N HIS A 182 9.34 -9.39 12.87
CA HIS A 182 10.31 -8.34 12.52
C HIS A 182 11.08 -7.76 13.73
N ARG A 183 10.99 -8.38 14.91
CA ARG A 183 11.53 -7.85 16.18
C ARG A 183 13.00 -7.43 16.16
N ARG A 184 13.81 -8.03 15.29
CA ARG A 184 15.26 -7.74 15.22
C ARG A 184 15.58 -6.44 14.50
N THR A 185 14.66 -5.95 13.67
CA THR A 185 14.89 -4.80 12.80
C THR A 185 13.94 -3.67 13.10
N ILE A 186 12.75 -3.94 13.64
CA ILE A 186 11.73 -2.92 13.88
C ILE A 186 12.09 -2.06 15.08
N HIS A 187 12.02 -0.75 14.92
CA HIS A 187 12.29 0.23 15.97
C HIS A 187 11.09 1.15 16.21
N GLU A 188 10.21 1.29 15.22
CA GLU A 188 9.04 2.14 15.32
C GLU A 188 7.79 1.48 14.72
N ILE A 189 6.68 1.57 15.44
CA ILE A 189 5.38 1.05 15.05
C ILE A 189 4.35 2.16 15.24
N ARG A 190 3.66 2.53 14.16
CA ARG A 190 2.57 3.51 14.20
C ARG A 190 1.27 2.84 13.78
N LEU A 191 0.29 2.88 14.68
CA LEU A 191 -1.01 2.23 14.50
C LEU A 191 -2.08 3.31 14.48
N ASN A 192 -2.64 3.60 13.30
CA ASN A 192 -3.57 4.69 13.08
C ASN A 192 -4.98 4.15 12.78
N ASN A 193 -5.95 4.39 13.66
CA ASN A 193 -7.33 3.91 13.48
C ASN A 193 -7.41 2.37 13.28
N ILE A 194 -6.66 1.63 14.10
CA ILE A 194 -6.68 0.16 14.13
C ILE A 194 -7.80 -0.33 15.05
N ASN A 195 -8.55 -1.34 14.61
CA ASN A 195 -9.55 -2.01 15.43
C ASN A 195 -9.15 -3.47 15.67
N LEU A 196 -8.92 -3.81 16.94
CA LEU A 196 -8.62 -5.18 17.35
C LEU A 196 -9.94 -5.93 17.62
N THR A 197 -10.23 -6.93 16.79
CA THR A 197 -11.55 -7.58 16.77
C THR A 197 -11.80 -8.59 17.89
N ASP A 198 -10.77 -8.98 18.66
CA ASP A 198 -10.88 -10.00 19.72
C ASP A 198 -11.41 -9.46 21.06
N GLY A 199 -11.83 -8.18 21.07
CA GLY A 199 -12.49 -7.53 22.19
C GLY A 199 -11.59 -6.61 23.01
N PRO A 200 -12.08 -6.09 24.15
CA PRO A 200 -11.47 -4.95 24.84
C PRO A 200 -10.12 -5.26 25.50
N LYS A 201 -9.81 -6.54 25.75
CA LYS A 201 -8.52 -6.94 26.33
C LYS A 201 -7.39 -7.06 25.29
N SER A 202 -7.70 -6.98 24.00
CA SER A 202 -6.73 -7.20 22.92
C SER A 202 -5.61 -6.17 22.91
N TRP A 203 -5.91 -4.89 23.16
CA TRP A 203 -4.90 -3.84 23.21
C TRP A 203 -3.91 -4.01 24.37
N PRO A 204 -4.36 -4.17 25.63
CA PRO A 204 -3.46 -4.50 26.73
C PRO A 204 -2.62 -5.76 26.46
N SER A 205 -3.22 -6.82 25.92
CA SER A 205 -2.52 -8.06 25.59
C SER A 205 -1.44 -7.85 24.52
N LEU A 206 -1.74 -7.10 23.46
CA LEU A 206 -0.79 -6.76 22.41
C LEU A 206 0.40 -5.95 22.96
N VAL A 207 0.12 -4.89 23.74
CA VAL A 207 1.18 -4.03 24.30
C VAL A 207 2.08 -4.83 25.25
N ASN A 208 1.51 -5.66 26.12
CA ASN A 208 2.30 -6.52 27.01
C ASN A 208 3.10 -7.55 26.21
N GLY A 209 2.47 -8.20 25.22
CA GLY A 209 3.13 -9.19 24.36
C GLY A 209 4.32 -8.60 23.61
N ILE A 210 4.18 -7.38 23.08
CA ILE A 210 5.26 -6.65 22.41
C ILE A 210 6.35 -6.26 23.41
N ARG A 211 6.00 -5.64 24.54
CA ARG A 211 6.98 -5.19 25.55
C ARG A 211 7.82 -6.33 26.11
N ASP A 212 7.22 -7.49 26.30
CA ASP A 212 7.91 -8.63 26.92
C ASP A 212 8.86 -9.35 25.91
N HIS A 213 8.82 -9.01 24.62
CA HIS A 213 9.55 -9.71 23.54
C HIS A 213 10.33 -8.81 22.55
N LEU A 214 10.18 -7.48 22.60
CA LEU A 214 11.03 -6.49 21.94
C LEU A 214 12.13 -6.02 22.90
#